data_AF-A0A424P9I1-F1
#
_entry.id   AF-A0A424P9I1-F1
#
_cell.length_a   1.000
_cell.length_b   1.000
_cell.length_c   1.000
_cell.angle_alpha   90.00
_cell.angle_beta   90.00
_cell.angle_gamma   90.00
#
_symmetry.space_group_name_H-M   'P 1'
#
loop_
_entity.id
_entity.type
_entity.pdbx_description
1 polymer ?
#
loop_
_entity_poly.entity_id
_entity_poly.type
_entity_poly.pdbx_seq_one_letter_code
_entity_poly.pdbx_strand_id
1 'polypeptide(L)'
;MKRAVFPGSFDPITLGHLDIIQRSIPLFDEIIIGVGTNSDKKYMFPLDKRMTFIKDTFAEFKRISVTQYEGLTIEFCKKVQADFIIRGLRNPADFEFEKAIAHTNRKLSGIETVFLLTAAKTSFI
;
A
#
# COMPACT_ATOMS: atom_id res chain seq x y z
N MET A 1 9.89 13.43 9.70
CA MET A 1 9.88 11.96 9.63
C MET A 1 9.15 11.57 8.37
N LYS A 2 9.76 10.82 7.46
CA LYS A 2 9.15 10.40 6.19
C LYS A 2 8.29 9.17 6.44
N ARG A 3 6.99 9.35 6.66
CA ARG A 3 6.03 8.26 6.86
C ARG A 3 5.25 8.00 5.57
N ALA A 4 5.20 6.75 5.15
CA ALA A 4 4.46 6.33 3.96
C ALA A 4 3.36 5.32 4.29
N VAL A 5 2.28 5.36 3.52
CA VAL A 5 1.23 4.33 3.53
C VAL A 5 1.38 3.47 2.27
N PHE A 6 1.38 2.14 2.44
CA PHE A 6 1.21 1.19 1.35
C PHE A 6 -0.21 0.61 1.40
N PRO A 7 -1.17 1.20 0.67
CA PRO A 7 -2.57 0.80 0.76
C PRO A 7 -2.86 -0.38 -0.16
N GLY A 8 -3.76 -1.27 0.25
CA GLY A 8 -4.21 -2.39 -0.59
C GLY A 8 -5.27 -3.25 0.09
N SER A 9 -5.90 -4.13 -0.69
CA SER A 9 -6.78 -5.17 -0.13
C SER A 9 -6.01 -6.37 0.41
N PHE A 10 -4.87 -6.70 -0.20
CA PHE A 10 -3.99 -7.82 0.18
C PHE A 10 -4.73 -9.14 0.37
N ASP A 11 -5.41 -9.58 -0.69
CA ASP A 11 -6.29 -10.75 -0.69
C ASP A 11 -5.81 -11.85 -1.65
N PRO A 12 -4.70 -12.56 -1.36
CA PRO A 12 -3.79 -12.39 -0.22
C PRO A 12 -2.66 -11.38 -0.52
N ILE A 13 -1.78 -11.16 0.48
CA ILE A 13 -0.48 -10.54 0.21
C ILE A 13 0.38 -11.46 -0.66
N THR A 14 1.26 -10.89 -1.49
CA THR A 14 2.00 -11.62 -2.53
C THR A 14 3.48 -11.22 -2.52
N LEU A 15 4.32 -11.96 -3.23
CA LEU A 15 5.75 -11.64 -3.38
C LEU A 15 5.99 -10.30 -4.09
N GLY A 16 5.08 -9.88 -4.98
CA GLY A 16 5.13 -8.56 -5.59
C GLY A 16 4.93 -7.45 -4.56
N HIS A 17 3.95 -7.60 -3.65
CA HIS A 17 3.76 -6.67 -2.54
C HIS A 17 4.99 -6.61 -1.63
N LEU A 18 5.56 -7.78 -1.30
CA LEU A 18 6.75 -7.89 -0.47
C LEU A 18 7.95 -7.14 -1.08
N ASP A 19 8.21 -7.33 -2.39
CA ASP A 19 9.28 -6.63 -3.11
C ASP A 19 9.15 -5.11 -3.00
N ILE A 20 7.96 -4.58 -3.28
CA ILE A 20 7.70 -3.14 -3.21
C ILE A 20 7.91 -2.59 -1.81
N ILE A 21 7.37 -3.28 -0.79
CA ILE A 21 7.51 -2.84 0.60
C ILE A 21 8.98 -2.87 1.03
N GLN A 22 9.71 -3.96 0.76
CA GLN A 22 11.13 -4.08 1.10
C GLN A 22 11.99 -3.00 0.45
N ARG A 23 11.75 -2.72 -0.83
CA ARG A 23 12.45 -1.65 -1.57
C ARG A 23 12.08 -0.25 -1.10
N SER A 24 10.96 -0.10 -0.40
CA SER A 24 10.54 1.18 0.19
C SER A 24 11.19 1.45 1.55
N ILE A 25 11.62 0.43 2.29
CA ILE A 25 12.27 0.56 3.62
C ILE A 25 13.43 1.57 3.65
N PRO A 26 14.37 1.61 2.68
CA PRO A 26 15.44 2.60 2.69
C PRO A 26 14.99 4.03 2.33
N LEU A 27 13.77 4.22 1.82
CA LEU A 27 13.24 5.51 1.37
C LEU A 27 12.48 6.27 2.46
N PHE A 28 11.95 5.54 3.44
CA PHE A 28 11.05 6.06 4.48
C PHE A 28 11.50 5.66 5.89
N ASP A 29 11.17 6.50 6.86
CA ASP A 29 11.46 6.24 8.27
C ASP A 29 10.47 5.20 8.83
N GLU A 30 9.22 5.24 8.36
CA GLU A 30 8.14 4.32 8.73
C GLU A 30 7.23 4.03 7.53
N ILE A 31 6.80 2.78 7.40
CA ILE A 31 5.84 2.33 6.40
C ILE A 31 4.65 1.70 7.11
N ILE A 32 3.46 2.20 6.81
CA ILE A 32 2.20 1.66 7.32
C ILE A 32 1.52 0.90 6.18
N ILE A 33 1.37 -0.41 6.34
CA ILE A 33 0.57 -1.22 5.43
C ILE A 33 -0.91 -1.01 5.81
N GLY A 34 -1.62 -0.29 4.95
CA GLY A 34 -3.03 0.06 5.15
C GLY A 34 -3.94 -0.91 4.44
N VAL A 35 -4.68 -1.73 5.19
CA VAL A 35 -5.65 -2.68 4.63
C VAL A 35 -7.01 -2.00 4.50
N GLY A 36 -7.34 -1.61 3.28
CA GLY A 36 -8.64 -1.03 2.96
C GLY A 36 -9.71 -2.10 2.78
N THR A 37 -10.90 -1.87 3.32
CA THR A 37 -12.11 -2.65 3.05
C THR A 37 -13.00 -1.93 2.04
N ASN A 38 -13.45 -2.67 1.04
CA ASN A 38 -14.44 -2.24 0.07
C ASN A 38 -15.61 -3.24 0.17
N SER A 39 -16.76 -2.74 0.62
CA SER A 39 -17.98 -3.54 0.84
C SER A 39 -18.49 -4.22 -0.43
N ASP A 40 -18.19 -3.65 -1.60
CA ASP A 40 -18.69 -4.12 -2.89
C ASP A 40 -17.83 -5.26 -3.45
N LYS A 41 -16.67 -5.53 -2.84
CA LYS A 41 -15.76 -6.61 -3.26
C LYS A 41 -15.99 -7.88 -2.44
N LYS A 42 -16.13 -9.00 -3.15
CA LYS A 42 -16.08 -10.32 -2.53
C LYS A 42 -14.62 -10.75 -2.36
N TYR A 43 -14.18 -10.87 -1.11
CA TYR A 43 -12.83 -11.28 -0.77
C TYR A 43 -12.69 -12.82 -0.70
N MET A 44 -11.54 -13.34 -1.10
CA MET A 44 -11.14 -14.75 -0.94
C MET A 44 -10.90 -15.08 0.53
N PHE A 45 -10.28 -14.17 1.29
CA PHE A 45 -9.99 -14.33 2.71
C PHE A 45 -10.68 -13.26 3.57
N PRO A 46 -11.15 -13.64 4.79
CA PRO A 46 -11.70 -12.68 5.73
C PRO A 46 -10.61 -11.70 6.19
N LEU A 47 -11.03 -10.51 6.61
CA LEU A 47 -10.13 -9.42 6.98
C LEU A 47 -9.07 -9.84 8.01
N ASP A 48 -9.48 -10.53 9.09
CA ASP A 48 -8.57 -10.98 10.14
C ASP A 48 -7.47 -11.90 9.60
N LYS A 49 -7.82 -12.75 8.63
CA LYS A 49 -6.86 -13.67 8.00
C LYS A 49 -5.89 -12.93 7.10
N ARG A 50 -6.36 -11.94 6.33
CA ARG A 50 -5.49 -11.05 5.54
C ARG A 50 -4.54 -10.26 6.43
N MET A 51 -5.05 -9.69 7.52
CA MET A 51 -4.24 -8.97 8.52
C MET A 51 -3.17 -9.87 9.12
N THR A 52 -3.51 -11.12 9.44
CA THR A 52 -2.57 -12.12 9.98
C THR A 52 -1.46 -12.42 8.97
N PHE A 53 -1.80 -12.70 7.71
CA PHE A 53 -0.81 -12.95 6.66
C PHE A 53 0.22 -11.82 6.54
N ILE A 54 -0.25 -10.56 6.58
CA ILE A 54 0.63 -9.40 6.47
C ILE A 54 1.51 -9.27 7.71
N LYS A 55 0.94 -9.39 8.91
CA LYS A 55 1.69 -9.32 10.18
C LYS A 55 2.79 -10.38 10.24
N ASP A 56 2.47 -11.62 9.88
CA ASP A 56 3.45 -12.72 9.87
C ASP A 56 4.55 -12.47 8.83
N THR A 57 4.19 -11.97 7.65
CA THR A 57 5.16 -11.64 6.57
C THR A 57 6.16 -10.55 7.01
N PHE A 58 5.73 -9.60 7.84
CA PHE A 58 6.53 -8.43 8.23
C PHE A 58 6.94 -8.39 9.71
N ALA A 59 6.81 -9.49 10.45
CA ALA A 59 7.04 -9.53 11.90
C ALA A 59 8.43 -9.01 12.33
N GLU A 60 9.46 -9.28 11.53
CA GLU A 60 10.86 -8.89 11.82
C GLU A 60 11.16 -7.42 11.44
N PHE A 61 10.26 -6.73 10.74
CA PHE A 61 10.50 -5.39 10.21
C PHE A 61 10.01 -4.30 11.16
N LYS A 62 10.91 -3.79 12.01
CA LYS A 62 10.60 -2.76 13.03
C LYS A 62 10.06 -1.43 12.48
N ARG A 63 10.29 -1.13 11.20
CA ARG A 63 9.80 0.09 10.53
C ARG A 63 8.45 -0.08 9.85
N ILE A 64 7.85 -1.26 9.97
CA ILE A 64 6.59 -1.61 9.32
C ILE A 64 5.53 -1.80 10.38
N SER A 65 4.40 -1.12 10.22
CA SER A 65 3.18 -1.36 10.98
C SER A 65 2.04 -1.74 10.05
N VAL A 66 1.06 -2.49 10.56
CA VAL A 66 -0.07 -2.99 9.78
C VAL A 66 -1.35 -2.55 10.45
N THR A 67 -2.22 -1.87 9.71
CA THR A 67 -3.51 -1.43 10.23
C THR A 67 -4.58 -1.50 9.16
N GLN A 68 -5.81 -1.68 9.59
CA GLN A 68 -6.98 -1.56 8.72
C GLN A 68 -7.51 -0.13 8.75
N TYR A 69 -8.14 0.29 7.66
CA TYR A 69 -8.85 1.55 7.62
C TYR A 69 -10.08 1.47 6.71
N GLU A 70 -11.00 2.39 6.96
CA GLU A 70 -12.21 2.59 6.18
C GLU A 70 -12.20 4.01 5.60
N GLY A 71 -12.92 4.19 4.49
CA GLY A 71 -13.00 5.48 3.79
C GLY A 71 -11.79 5.77 2.89
N LEU A 72 -11.53 7.05 2.65
CA LEU A 72 -10.53 7.49 1.69
C LEU A 72 -9.11 7.30 2.24
N THR A 73 -8.23 6.73 1.41
CA THR A 73 -6.81 6.54 1.73
C THR A 73 -6.13 7.84 2.18
N ILE A 74 -6.46 8.98 1.56
CA ILE A 74 -5.88 10.28 1.92
C ILE A 74 -6.30 10.75 3.32
N GLU A 75 -7.51 10.43 3.77
CA GLU A 75 -7.96 10.76 5.13
C GLU A 75 -7.28 9.86 6.15
N PHE A 76 -7.09 8.58 5.81
CA PHE A 76 -6.26 7.69 6.61
C PHE A 76 -4.81 8.19 6.71
N CYS A 77 -4.21 8.60 5.60
CA CYS A 77 -2.86 9.18 5.59
C CYS A 77 -2.77 10.42 6.49
N LYS A 78 -3.73 11.36 6.43
CA LYS A 78 -3.79 12.52 7.33
C LYS A 78 -3.86 12.10 8.81
N LYS A 79 -4.73 11.13 9.14
CA LYS A 79 -4.89 10.61 10.51
C LYS A 79 -3.60 10.04 11.07
N VAL A 80 -2.83 9.33 10.25
CA VAL A 80 -1.53 8.77 10.65
C VAL A 80 -0.36 9.69 10.32
N GLN A 81 -0.59 10.94 9.90
CA GLN A 81 0.46 11.90 9.55
C GLN A 81 1.46 11.33 8.53
N ALA A 82 0.96 10.68 7.48
CA ALA A 82 1.75 10.19 6.36
C ALA A 82 1.69 11.17 5.18
N ASP A 83 2.85 11.55 4.68
CA ASP A 83 3.00 12.49 3.56
C ASP A 83 3.09 11.76 2.20
N PHE A 84 3.24 10.43 2.23
CA PHE A 84 3.50 9.61 1.05
C PHE A 84 2.57 8.40 0.95
N ILE A 85 2.16 8.09 -0.28
CA ILE A 85 1.53 6.82 -0.65
C ILE A 85 2.48 6.05 -1.56
N ILE A 86 2.72 4.77 -1.28
CA ILE A 86 3.53 3.90 -2.14
C ILE A 86 2.61 3.05 -3.01
N ARG A 87 2.90 2.93 -4.30
CA ARG A 87 2.20 2.04 -5.23
C ARG A 87 3.18 1.25 -6.09
N GLY A 88 2.88 -0.03 -6.30
CA GLY A 88 3.59 -0.89 -7.25
C GLY A 88 2.95 -0.80 -8.62
N LEU A 89 3.76 -0.73 -9.68
CA LEU A 89 3.29 -0.81 -11.07
C LEU A 89 3.81 -2.11 -11.70
N ARG A 90 2.94 -2.89 -12.33
CA ARG A 90 3.34 -4.16 -12.99
C ARG A 90 3.34 -4.05 -14.51
N ASN A 91 2.51 -3.16 -15.05
CA ASN A 91 2.32 -2.98 -16.49
C ASN A 91 1.88 -1.53 -16.81
N PRO A 92 1.81 -1.13 -18.09
CA PRO A 92 1.36 0.21 -18.47
C PRO A 92 -0.09 0.55 -18.10
N ALA A 93 -0.98 -0.44 -18.03
CA ALA A 93 -2.37 -0.20 -17.64
C ALA A 93 -2.51 0.16 -16.16
N ASP A 94 -1.71 -0.46 -15.28
CA ASP A 94 -1.60 -0.07 -13.87
C ASP A 94 -1.20 1.41 -13.78
N PHE A 95 -0.24 1.87 -14.60
CA PHE A 95 0.21 3.26 -14.58
C PHE A 95 -0.89 4.26 -14.93
N GLU A 96 -1.64 4.03 -16.02
CA GLU A 96 -2.70 4.96 -16.41
C GLU A 96 -3.79 5.09 -15.35
N PHE A 97 -4.18 3.96 -14.75
CA PHE A 97 -5.16 3.95 -13.67
C PHE A 97 -4.63 4.67 -12.41
N GLU A 98 -3.43 4.30 -11.96
CA GLU A 98 -2.85 4.85 -10.73
C GLU A 98 -2.45 6.32 -10.84
N LYS A 99 -2.02 6.77 -12.03
CA LYS A 99 -1.69 8.17 -12.31
C LYS A 99 -2.89 9.09 -12.06
N ALA A 100 -4.08 8.69 -12.53
CA ALA A 100 -5.30 9.46 -12.31
C ALA A 100 -5.61 9.59 -10.81
N ILE A 101 -5.48 8.49 -10.07
CA ILE A 101 -5.70 8.46 -8.61
C ILE A 101 -4.67 9.34 -7.88
N ALA A 102 -3.39 9.24 -8.24
CA ALA A 102 -2.33 10.04 -7.65
C ALA A 102 -2.55 11.54 -7.84
N HIS A 103 -2.93 11.98 -9.05
CA HIS A 103 -3.26 13.39 -9.30
C HIS A 103 -4.43 13.87 -8.44
N THR A 104 -5.50 13.07 -8.35
CA THR A 104 -6.67 13.41 -7.51
C THR A 104 -6.29 13.49 -6.03
N ASN A 105 -5.57 12.50 -5.51
CA ASN A 105 -5.13 12.47 -4.12
C ASN A 105 -4.27 13.70 -3.79
N ARG A 106 -3.31 14.04 -4.65
CA ARG A 106 -2.45 15.22 -4.48
C ARG A 106 -3.25 16.51 -4.50
N LYS A 107 -4.21 16.66 -5.42
CA LYS A 107 -5.08 17.84 -5.49
C LYS A 107 -5.93 18.02 -4.22
N LEU A 108 -6.40 16.92 -3.62
CA LEU A 108 -7.30 16.95 -2.46
C LEU A 108 -6.59 17.03 -1.11
N SER A 109 -5.30 16.67 -1.04
CA SER A 109 -4.61 16.48 0.25
C SER A 109 -3.16 16.95 0.29
N GLY A 110 -2.52 17.19 -0.86
CA GLY A 110 -1.08 17.45 -0.94
C GLY A 110 -0.19 16.22 -0.76
N ILE A 111 -0.76 15.04 -0.47
CA ILE A 111 -0.02 13.79 -0.29
C ILE A 111 0.60 13.34 -1.62
N GLU A 112 1.89 13.02 -1.60
CA GLU A 112 2.63 12.58 -2.78
C GLU A 112 2.50 11.07 -2.98
N THR A 113 2.43 10.61 -4.24
CA THR A 113 2.42 9.17 -4.56
C THR A 113 3.75 8.76 -5.19
N VAL A 114 4.40 7.76 -4.60
CA VAL A 114 5.66 7.19 -5.08
C VAL A 114 5.37 5.86 -5.77
N PHE A 115 5.71 5.80 -7.05
CA PHE A 115 5.59 4.60 -7.87
C PHE A 115 6.89 3.83 -7.92
N LEU A 116 6.81 2.53 -7.65
CA LEU A 116 7.92 1.60 -7.84
C LEU A 116 7.52 0.55 -8.88
N LEU A 117 8.34 0.38 -9.92
CA LEU A 117 8.16 -0.70 -10.87
C LEU A 117 8.41 -2.03 -10.15
N THR A 118 7.44 -2.94 -10.24
CA THR A 118 7.54 -4.28 -9.64
C THR A 118 8.67 -5.06 -10.33
N ALA A 119 9.48 -5.79 -9.57
CA ALA A 119 10.53 -6.61 -10.16
C ALA A 119 9.93 -7.62 -11.18
N ALA A 120 10.57 -7.80 -12.33
CA ALA A 120 10.07 -8.66 -13.41
C ALA A 120 9.77 -10.10 -12.96
N LYS A 121 10.58 -10.62 -12.01
CA LYS A 121 10.39 -11.96 -11.42
C LYS A 121 9.13 -12.09 -10.55
N THR A 122 8.47 -11.00 -10.20
CA THR A 122 7.29 -10.96 -9.32
C THR A 122 6.15 -10.12 -9.90
N SER A 123 6.24 -9.66 -11.14
CA SER A 123 5.26 -8.75 -11.78
C SER A 123 4.07 -9.46 -12.42
N PHE A 124 3.65 -10.59 -11.85
CA PHE A 124 2.50 -11.35 -12.35
C PHE A 124 1.19 -10.58 -12.10
N ILE A 125 0.26 -10.68 -13.06
CA ILE A 125 -1.05 -10.00 -13.02
C ILE A 125 -2.11 -10.96 -12.51
#